data_AF-A0A7S2IW85-F1
#
_entry.id   AF-A0A7S2IW85-F1
#
_cell.length_a   1.000
_cell.length_b   1.000
_cell.length_c   1.000
_cell.angle_alpha   90.00
_cell.angle_beta   90.00
_cell.angle_gamma   90.00
#
_symmetry.space_group_name_H-M   'P 1'
#
loop_
_entity.id
_entity.type
_entity.pdbx_description
1 polymer ?
#
loop_
_entity_poly.entity_id
_entity_poly.type
_entity_poly.pdbx_seq_one_letter_code
_entity_poly.pdbx_strand_id
1 'polypeptide(L)'
;VTPVRVVPTRPDSFLQRAPMAEPVPVLERVPMERVPALTLAEQFAAECGHRPVAHSMTYPGGALVNFHEAASALGPVVAANAPHRSRMLPAVESGEIARQAMQIYIACDRDCNGRLSWNGGEIQSFISAVFQSQGLASPDEREMYQLYQKFDVDKDTVLDSRECICLVDALFRSIFGPAAPAAHELG
;
A
#
# COMPACT_ATOMS: atom_id res chain seq x y z
N VAL A 1 -9.62 83.87 4.91
CA VAL A 1 -8.94 82.95 3.97
C VAL A 1 -8.08 81.97 4.77
N THR A 2 -8.51 80.71 4.85
CA THR A 2 -7.71 79.56 5.34
C THR A 2 -6.57 79.28 4.33
N PRO A 3 -5.48 78.50 4.61
CA PRO A 3 -5.17 77.64 5.78
C PRO A 3 -3.66 77.56 6.19
N VAL A 4 -3.33 76.60 7.10
CA VAL A 4 -2.21 75.62 7.04
C VAL A 4 -1.27 75.55 8.27
N ARG A 5 -1.43 74.40 8.97
CA ARG A 5 -0.48 73.52 9.70
C ARG A 5 0.61 74.14 10.57
N VAL A 6 0.47 73.90 11.87
CA VAL A 6 1.59 73.79 12.81
C VAL A 6 1.93 72.31 12.99
N VAL A 7 3.18 71.95 12.69
CA VAL A 7 3.78 70.64 13.00
C VAL A 7 4.19 70.64 14.47
N PRO A 8 4.04 69.53 15.21
CA PRO A 8 4.92 69.26 16.33
C PRO A 8 5.78 68.03 16.09
N THR A 9 7.08 68.25 16.26
CA THR A 9 8.15 67.30 16.42
C THR A 9 7.92 66.36 17.61
N ARG A 10 8.35 65.10 17.42
CA ARG A 10 8.40 64.02 18.42
C ARG A 10 9.17 64.42 19.68
N PRO A 11 8.93 63.70 20.78
CA PRO A 11 10.01 62.84 21.25
C PRO A 11 9.59 61.40 21.55
N ASP A 12 10.64 60.59 21.58
CA ASP A 12 10.76 59.15 21.56
C ASP A 12 10.19 58.36 22.75
N SER A 13 9.84 57.11 22.42
CA SER A 13 10.01 55.90 23.23
C SER A 13 9.15 55.71 24.48
N PHE A 14 8.00 55.05 24.30
CA PHE A 14 7.41 54.19 25.32
C PHE A 14 7.33 52.74 24.82
N LEU A 15 7.93 51.86 25.62
CA LEU A 15 7.92 50.41 25.51
C LEU A 15 6.48 49.87 25.45
N GLN A 16 6.05 49.36 24.30
CA GLN A 16 4.85 48.52 24.23
C GLN A 16 5.30 47.05 24.30
N ARG A 17 5.26 46.49 25.50
CA ARG A 17 5.47 45.06 25.78
C ARG A 17 4.23 44.30 25.29
N ALA A 18 4.37 43.54 24.20
CA ALA A 18 3.30 42.68 23.67
C ALA A 18 3.05 41.47 24.59
N PRO A 19 1.81 40.96 24.70
CA PRO A 19 1.52 39.77 25.50
C PRO A 19 2.20 38.55 24.87
N MET A 20 2.85 37.74 25.72
CA MET A 20 3.52 36.52 25.30
C MET A 20 2.50 35.55 24.72
N ALA A 21 2.67 35.16 23.47
CA ALA A 21 1.97 34.03 22.90
C ALA A 21 2.41 32.78 23.68
N GLU A 22 1.46 32.09 24.30
CA GLU A 22 1.72 30.80 24.92
C GLU A 22 2.25 29.84 23.84
N PRO A 23 3.34 29.09 24.10
CA PRO A 23 3.87 28.16 23.13
C PRO A 23 2.81 27.08 22.88
N VAL A 24 2.38 26.98 21.63
CA VAL A 24 1.55 25.88 21.13
C VAL A 24 2.26 24.58 21.52
N PRO A 25 1.60 23.62 22.19
CA PRO A 25 2.25 22.36 22.52
C PRO A 25 2.64 21.71 21.20
N VAL A 26 3.96 21.63 20.97
CA VAL A 26 4.52 20.77 19.94
C VAL A 26 4.07 19.37 20.34
N LEU A 27 3.13 18.82 19.57
CA LEU A 27 2.81 17.40 19.61
C LEU A 27 4.10 16.67 19.24
N GLU A 28 4.89 16.38 20.26
CA GLU A 28 6.03 15.50 20.18
C GLU A 28 5.48 14.19 19.63
N ARG A 29 5.87 13.87 18.39
CA ARG A 29 5.46 12.63 17.74
C ARG A 29 6.03 11.51 18.59
N VAL A 30 5.22 10.99 19.50
CA VAL A 30 5.53 9.78 20.25
C VAL A 30 5.92 8.76 19.20
N PRO A 31 7.13 8.16 19.26
CA PRO A 31 7.49 7.09 18.36
C PRO A 31 6.43 6.02 18.53
N MET A 32 5.58 5.81 17.52
CA MET A 32 4.71 4.64 17.49
C MET A 32 5.63 3.45 17.70
N GLU A 33 5.50 2.80 18.85
CA GLU A 33 6.20 1.56 19.14
C GLU A 33 5.89 0.62 17.98
N ARG A 34 6.89 0.38 17.12
CA ARG A 34 6.66 -0.33 15.86
C ARG A 34 6.21 -1.74 16.19
N VAL A 35 4.95 -2.03 15.89
CA VAL A 35 4.35 -3.34 16.18
C VAL A 35 5.10 -4.42 15.36
N PRO A 36 5.42 -5.59 15.93
CA PRO A 36 6.20 -6.63 15.24
C PRO A 36 5.65 -7.04 13.87
N ALA A 37 4.32 -7.04 13.70
CA ALA A 37 3.67 -7.36 12.42
C ALA A 37 4.06 -6.38 11.31
N LEU A 38 4.07 -5.07 11.61
CA LEU A 38 4.53 -4.02 10.68
C LEU A 38 6.01 -4.22 10.31
N THR A 39 6.86 -4.63 11.26
CA THR A 39 8.28 -4.87 10.96
C THR A 39 8.50 -6.08 10.05
N LEU A 40 7.67 -7.14 10.15
CA LEU A 40 7.75 -8.30 9.27
C LEU A 40 7.25 -7.98 7.86
N ALA A 41 6.20 -7.15 7.76
CA ALA A 41 5.72 -6.57 6.52
C ALA A 41 6.81 -5.73 5.81
N GLU A 42 7.52 -4.86 6.54
CA GLU A 42 8.66 -4.07 6.02
C GLU A 42 9.78 -4.98 5.49
N GLN A 43 10.15 -6.00 6.26
CA GLN A 43 11.19 -6.96 5.86
C GLN A 43 10.81 -7.71 4.60
N PHE A 44 9.57 -8.19 4.50
CA PHE A 44 9.08 -8.85 3.31
C PHE A 44 9.11 -7.93 2.08
N ALA A 45 8.65 -6.68 2.22
CA ALA A 45 8.67 -5.70 1.14
C ALA A 45 10.10 -5.40 0.64
N ALA A 46 11.08 -5.40 1.54
CA ALA A 46 12.49 -5.27 1.18
C ALA A 46 13.03 -6.54 0.47
N GLU A 47 12.63 -7.73 0.92
CA GLU A 47 13.03 -9.01 0.31
C GLU A 47 12.44 -9.24 -1.08
N CYS A 48 11.25 -8.70 -1.38
CA CYS A 48 10.65 -8.78 -2.71
C CYS A 48 11.57 -8.24 -3.81
N GLY A 49 12.36 -7.22 -3.49
CA GLY A 49 13.32 -6.54 -4.39
C GLY A 49 14.43 -7.43 -4.97
N HIS A 50 14.59 -8.66 -4.47
CA HIS A 50 15.64 -9.58 -4.85
C HIS A 50 15.14 -10.87 -5.53
N ARG A 51 13.82 -11.01 -5.72
CA ARG A 51 13.25 -12.26 -6.26
C ARG A 51 12.80 -12.13 -7.71
N PRO A 52 13.49 -12.78 -8.66
CA PRO A 52 13.07 -12.78 -10.06
C PRO A 52 11.68 -13.40 -10.21
N VAL A 53 11.00 -13.07 -11.30
CA VAL A 53 9.65 -13.59 -11.56
C VAL A 53 9.74 -15.08 -11.87
N ALA A 54 9.41 -15.89 -10.87
CA ALA A 54 9.30 -17.34 -10.97
C ALA A 54 7.90 -17.75 -11.45
N HIS A 55 7.72 -19.03 -11.79
CA HIS A 55 6.40 -19.61 -12.12
C HIS A 55 5.54 -19.85 -10.88
N SER A 56 6.17 -19.98 -9.72
CA SER A 56 5.52 -20.12 -8.42
C SER A 56 6.40 -19.54 -7.31
N MET A 57 5.78 -19.27 -6.16
CA MET A 57 6.48 -18.74 -4.99
C MET A 57 5.79 -19.24 -3.71
N THR A 58 6.61 -19.60 -2.72
CA THR A 58 6.17 -19.86 -1.36
C THR A 58 6.32 -18.58 -0.55
N TYR A 59 5.22 -18.10 0.01
CA TYR A 59 5.16 -16.92 0.86
C TYR A 59 5.36 -17.28 2.33
N PRO A 60 5.75 -16.30 3.18
CA PRO A 60 5.65 -16.45 4.63
C PRO A 60 4.29 -16.99 5.05
N GLY A 61 4.25 -17.95 5.97
CA GLY A 61 3.02 -18.68 6.34
C GLY A 61 2.78 -19.96 5.54
N GLY A 62 3.58 -20.23 4.50
CA GLY A 62 3.55 -21.50 3.75
C GLY A 62 2.63 -21.50 2.53
N ALA A 63 1.98 -20.38 2.22
CA ALA A 63 1.14 -20.23 1.04
C ALA A 63 1.96 -20.40 -0.25
N LEU A 64 1.64 -21.43 -1.04
CA LEU A 64 2.25 -21.67 -2.35
C LEU A 64 1.34 -21.15 -3.46
N VAL A 65 1.81 -20.16 -4.22
CA VAL A 65 1.08 -19.59 -5.36
C VAL A 65 1.76 -20.00 -6.65
N ASN A 66 1.02 -20.69 -7.53
CA ASN A 66 1.38 -20.84 -8.94
C ASN A 66 0.81 -19.66 -9.71
N PHE A 67 1.69 -18.81 -10.26
CA PHE A 67 1.27 -17.55 -10.86
C PHE A 67 0.51 -17.75 -12.17
N HIS A 68 0.76 -18.85 -12.90
CA HIS A 68 0.03 -19.16 -14.14
C HIS A 68 -1.40 -19.64 -13.86
N GLU A 69 -1.57 -20.51 -12.88
CA GLU A 69 -2.90 -20.95 -12.43
C GLU A 69 -3.72 -19.76 -11.91
N ALA A 70 -3.09 -18.91 -11.10
CA ALA A 70 -3.70 -17.68 -10.60
C ALA A 70 -4.03 -16.70 -11.74
N ALA A 71 -3.14 -16.50 -12.72
CA ALA A 71 -3.41 -15.67 -13.89
C ALA A 71 -4.62 -16.16 -14.69
N SER A 72 -4.78 -17.48 -14.81
CA SER A 72 -5.92 -18.10 -15.49
C SER A 72 -7.24 -17.81 -14.75
N ALA A 73 -7.22 -17.83 -13.41
CA ALA A 73 -8.37 -17.47 -12.59
C ALA A 73 -8.68 -15.97 -12.62
N LEU A 74 -7.68 -15.12 -12.88
CA LEU A 74 -7.77 -13.65 -12.94
C LEU A 74 -7.94 -13.11 -14.39
N GLY A 75 -8.36 -13.96 -15.33
CA GLY A 75 -8.35 -13.68 -16.77
C GLY A 75 -8.87 -12.29 -17.18
N PRO A 76 -10.07 -11.86 -16.72
CA PRO A 76 -10.60 -10.52 -17.01
C PRO A 76 -9.68 -9.39 -16.56
N VAL A 77 -9.13 -9.49 -15.35
CA VAL A 77 -8.23 -8.49 -14.75
C VAL A 77 -6.88 -8.47 -15.41
N VAL A 78 -6.35 -9.64 -15.80
CA VAL A 78 -5.12 -9.74 -16.61
C VAL A 78 -5.32 -9.01 -17.94
N ALA A 79 -6.42 -9.27 -18.64
CA ALA A 79 -6.72 -8.62 -19.91
C ALA A 79 -6.87 -7.10 -19.76
N ALA A 80 -7.61 -6.65 -18.74
CA ALA A 80 -7.84 -5.23 -18.49
C ALA A 80 -6.55 -4.46 -18.15
N ASN A 81 -5.61 -5.11 -17.44
CA ASN A 81 -4.38 -4.48 -16.98
C ASN A 81 -3.16 -4.73 -17.89
N ALA A 82 -3.28 -5.57 -18.92
CA ALA A 82 -2.20 -5.89 -19.85
C ALA A 82 -1.43 -4.67 -20.43
N PRO A 83 -2.08 -3.54 -20.79
CA PRO A 83 -1.39 -2.35 -21.29
C PRO A 83 -0.38 -1.74 -20.31
N HIS A 84 -0.53 -2.00 -19.00
CA HIS A 84 0.32 -1.43 -17.95
C HIS A 84 1.55 -2.31 -17.61
N ARG A 85 1.67 -3.50 -18.23
CA ARG A 85 2.67 -4.51 -17.87
C ARG A 85 4.11 -3.98 -17.89
N SER A 86 4.48 -3.17 -18.88
CA SER A 86 5.84 -2.64 -19.03
C SER A 86 6.27 -1.76 -17.84
N ARG A 87 5.33 -1.00 -17.26
CA ARG A 87 5.57 -0.19 -16.06
C ARG A 87 5.48 -1.02 -14.79
N MET A 88 4.51 -1.93 -14.72
CA MET A 88 4.20 -2.64 -13.48
C MET A 88 5.19 -3.74 -13.15
N LEU A 89 5.71 -4.47 -14.14
CA LEU A 89 6.60 -5.60 -13.90
C LEU A 89 7.88 -5.19 -13.11
N PRO A 90 8.63 -4.12 -13.49
CA PRO A 90 9.77 -3.67 -12.70
C PRO A 90 9.38 -3.17 -11.29
N ALA A 91 8.20 -2.58 -11.14
CA ALA A 91 7.72 -2.11 -9.84
C ALA A 91 7.42 -3.28 -8.88
N VAL A 92 6.92 -4.40 -9.42
CA VAL A 92 6.73 -5.65 -8.66
C VAL A 92 8.08 -6.27 -8.29
N GLU A 93 9.00 -6.38 -9.26
CA GLU A 93 10.33 -6.96 -9.04
C GLU A 93 11.18 -6.19 -8.03
N SER A 94 11.03 -4.85 -7.99
CA SER A 94 11.76 -3.99 -7.04
C SER A 94 11.11 -3.88 -5.66
N GLY A 95 9.99 -4.59 -5.43
CA GLY A 95 9.22 -4.51 -4.19
C GLY A 95 8.53 -3.15 -3.97
N GLU A 96 8.44 -2.30 -5.00
CA GLU A 96 7.76 -1.01 -4.91
C GLU A 96 6.28 -1.16 -4.58
N ILE A 97 5.62 -2.13 -5.21
CA ILE A 97 4.21 -2.42 -4.95
C ILE A 97 4.00 -2.87 -3.51
N ALA A 98 4.87 -3.72 -2.97
CA ALA A 98 4.79 -4.15 -1.57
C ALA A 98 4.94 -2.97 -0.59
N ARG A 99 5.87 -2.05 -0.86
CA ARG A 99 6.04 -0.83 -0.05
C ARG A 99 4.84 0.10 -0.13
N GLN A 100 4.28 0.30 -1.32
CA GLN A 100 3.07 1.12 -1.50
C GLN A 100 1.85 0.47 -0.84
N ALA A 101 1.68 -0.84 -0.97
CA ALA A 101 0.65 -1.60 -0.29
C ALA A 101 0.74 -1.44 1.23
N MET A 102 1.94 -1.44 1.80
CA MET A 102 2.13 -1.17 3.22
C MET A 102 1.63 0.22 3.65
N GLN A 103 1.90 1.27 2.86
CA GLN A 103 1.41 2.62 3.18
C GLN A 103 -0.12 2.71 3.12
N ILE A 104 -0.72 2.03 2.15
CA ILE A 104 -2.18 1.97 2.00
C ILE A 104 -2.80 1.15 3.13
N TYR A 105 -2.15 0.06 3.54
CA TYR A 105 -2.58 -0.75 4.68
C TYR A 105 -2.71 0.10 5.94
N ILE A 106 -1.69 0.90 6.25
CA ILE A 106 -1.70 1.80 7.43
C ILE A 106 -2.84 2.82 7.34
N ALA A 107 -3.20 3.28 6.14
CA ALA A 107 -4.33 4.18 5.95
C ALA A 107 -5.71 3.49 6.10
N CYS A 108 -5.76 2.17 5.88
CA CYS A 108 -6.96 1.34 6.00
C CYS A 108 -7.18 0.79 7.41
N ASP A 109 -6.11 0.45 8.15
CA ASP A 109 -6.12 -0.04 9.54
C ASP A 109 -6.41 1.09 10.54
N ARG A 110 -7.62 1.66 10.43
CA ARG A 110 -8.05 2.87 11.15
C ARG A 110 -8.26 2.63 12.64
N ASP A 111 -8.61 1.42 13.02
CA ASP A 111 -8.73 1.00 14.41
C ASP A 111 -7.40 0.47 15.00
N CYS A 112 -6.35 0.41 14.18
CA CYS A 112 -4.99 0.01 14.54
C CYS A 112 -4.95 -1.36 15.23
N ASN A 113 -5.86 -2.25 14.81
CA ASN A 113 -5.95 -3.61 15.36
C ASN A 113 -4.91 -4.55 14.70
N GLY A 114 -4.23 -4.08 13.64
CA GLY A 114 -3.19 -4.82 12.93
C GLY A 114 -3.71 -5.91 12.00
N ARG A 115 -5.00 -5.90 11.66
CA ARG A 115 -5.69 -6.91 10.83
C ARG A 115 -6.75 -6.28 9.93
N LEU A 116 -7.03 -6.93 8.80
CA LEU A 116 -8.17 -6.57 7.94
C LEU A 116 -9.10 -7.79 7.78
N SER A 117 -10.41 -7.56 7.83
CA SER A 117 -11.43 -8.60 7.68
C SER A 117 -11.89 -8.77 6.23
N TRP A 118 -12.01 -10.03 5.81
CA TRP A 118 -12.69 -10.39 4.55
C TRP A 118 -14.20 -10.12 4.62
N ASN A 119 -14.86 -10.59 5.68
CA ASN A 119 -16.31 -10.46 5.83
C ASN A 119 -16.74 -9.00 6.04
N GLY A 120 -15.87 -8.17 6.61
CA GLY A 120 -16.07 -6.73 6.75
C GLY A 120 -15.86 -5.91 5.48
N GLY A 121 -15.34 -6.51 4.40
CA GLY A 121 -15.03 -5.79 3.16
C GLY A 121 -13.70 -5.03 3.18
N GLU A 122 -12.91 -5.16 4.25
CA GLU A 122 -11.70 -4.37 4.49
C GLU A 122 -10.56 -4.81 3.57
N ILE A 123 -10.40 -6.12 3.38
CA ILE A 123 -9.41 -6.69 2.47
C ILE A 123 -9.72 -6.30 1.02
N GLN A 124 -10.99 -6.36 0.61
CA GLN A 124 -11.45 -5.99 -0.73
C GLN A 124 -11.22 -4.50 -0.98
N SER A 125 -11.54 -3.66 0.02
CA SER A 125 -11.30 -2.21 -0.03
C SER A 125 -9.81 -1.90 -0.11
N PHE A 126 -8.98 -2.60 0.66
CA PHE A 126 -7.53 -2.48 0.64
C PHE A 126 -6.95 -2.85 -0.73
N ILE A 127 -7.28 -4.01 -1.28
CA ILE A 127 -6.83 -4.44 -2.61
C ILE A 127 -7.26 -3.41 -3.66
N SER A 128 -8.53 -2.99 -3.62
CA SER A 128 -9.07 -1.98 -4.55
C SER A 128 -8.28 -0.67 -4.48
N ALA A 129 -7.96 -0.19 -3.27
CA ALA A 129 -7.19 1.03 -3.07
C ALA A 129 -5.76 0.90 -3.64
N VAL A 130 -5.11 -0.26 -3.48
CA VAL A 130 -3.79 -0.53 -4.07
C VAL A 130 -3.86 -0.46 -5.60
N PHE A 131 -4.82 -1.12 -6.23
CA PHE A 131 -4.98 -1.07 -7.69
C PHE A 131 -5.28 0.35 -8.19
N GLN A 132 -6.17 1.07 -7.51
CA GLN A 132 -6.52 2.45 -7.85
C GLN A 132 -5.33 3.40 -7.73
N SER A 133 -4.46 3.21 -6.73
CA SER A 133 -3.23 4.02 -6.58
C SER A 133 -2.29 3.90 -7.79
N GLN A 134 -2.37 2.79 -8.53
CA GLN A 134 -1.60 2.55 -9.75
C GLN A 134 -2.36 2.90 -11.04
N GLY A 135 -3.63 3.34 -10.92
CA GLY A 135 -4.52 3.55 -12.07
C GLY A 135 -4.87 2.26 -12.81
N LEU A 136 -5.02 1.15 -12.09
CA LEU A 136 -5.34 -0.17 -12.64
C LEU A 136 -6.80 -0.56 -12.39
N ALA A 137 -7.31 -1.49 -13.19
CA ALA A 137 -8.60 -2.14 -12.94
C ALA A 137 -8.45 -3.13 -11.78
N SER A 138 -9.23 -2.95 -10.72
CA SER A 138 -9.24 -3.86 -9.57
C SER A 138 -9.92 -5.19 -9.94
N PRO A 139 -9.45 -6.32 -9.38
CA PRO A 139 -10.23 -7.56 -9.39
C PRO A 139 -11.57 -7.41 -8.68
N ASP A 140 -12.53 -8.26 -9.06
CA ASP A 140 -13.77 -8.42 -8.31
C ASP A 140 -13.58 -9.31 -7.08
N GLU A 141 -14.61 -9.40 -6.23
CA GLU A 141 -14.54 -10.17 -4.99
C GLU A 141 -14.26 -11.67 -5.23
N ARG A 142 -14.81 -12.25 -6.30
CA ARG A 142 -14.61 -13.68 -6.60
C ARG A 142 -13.18 -13.95 -7.03
N GLU A 143 -12.62 -13.06 -7.85
CA GLU A 143 -11.23 -13.08 -8.30
C GLU A 143 -10.27 -12.91 -7.11
N MET A 144 -10.54 -11.96 -6.22
CA MET A 144 -9.78 -11.77 -4.97
C MET A 144 -9.84 -13.03 -4.08
N TYR A 145 -11.02 -13.64 -3.96
CA TYR A 145 -11.26 -14.77 -3.06
C TYR A 145 -10.42 -16.01 -3.40
N GLN A 146 -10.08 -16.22 -4.68
CA GLN A 146 -9.25 -17.35 -5.13
C GLN A 146 -7.84 -17.31 -4.55
N LEU A 147 -7.24 -16.12 -4.45
CA LEU A 147 -5.90 -15.96 -3.88
C LEU A 147 -5.97 -15.79 -2.36
N TYR A 148 -6.95 -15.02 -1.87
CA TYR A 148 -7.16 -14.78 -0.45
C TYR A 148 -7.14 -16.07 0.38
N GLN A 149 -7.88 -17.11 -0.04
CA GLN A 149 -7.95 -18.39 0.69
C GLN A 149 -6.60 -19.11 0.86
N LYS A 150 -5.58 -18.76 0.04
CA LYS A 150 -4.24 -19.31 0.19
C LYS A 150 -3.49 -18.67 1.36
N PHE A 151 -3.86 -17.45 1.75
CA PHE A 151 -3.22 -16.68 2.81
C PHE A 151 -3.98 -16.74 4.13
N ASP A 152 -5.31 -16.95 4.09
CA ASP A 152 -6.15 -17.24 5.27
C ASP A 152 -6.00 -18.71 5.70
N VAL A 153 -4.81 -19.05 6.22
CA VAL A 153 -4.42 -20.45 6.51
C VAL A 153 -5.21 -21.03 7.69
N ASP A 154 -5.48 -20.22 8.71
CA ASP A 154 -6.21 -20.61 9.91
C ASP A 154 -7.73 -20.43 9.78
N LYS A 155 -8.20 -19.80 8.69
CA LYS A 155 -9.61 -19.65 8.32
C LYS A 155 -10.39 -18.78 9.30
N ASP A 156 -9.71 -17.82 9.92
CA ASP A 156 -10.32 -16.88 10.86
C ASP A 156 -11.00 -15.69 10.14
N THR A 157 -10.90 -15.65 8.81
CA THR A 157 -11.46 -14.64 7.91
C THR A 157 -10.82 -13.25 8.03
N VAL A 158 -9.64 -13.16 8.63
CA VAL A 158 -8.85 -11.94 8.74
C VAL A 158 -7.42 -12.18 8.25
N LEU A 159 -6.74 -11.13 7.80
CA LEU A 159 -5.33 -11.20 7.46
C LEU A 159 -4.56 -10.14 8.24
N ASP A 160 -3.37 -10.51 8.72
CA ASP A 160 -2.43 -9.54 9.27
C ASP A 160 -1.77 -8.70 8.17
N SER A 161 -1.04 -7.65 8.57
CA SER A 161 -0.34 -6.77 7.63
C SER A 161 0.62 -7.48 6.67
N ARG A 162 1.34 -8.52 7.12
CA ARG A 162 2.28 -9.27 6.28
C ARG A 162 1.49 -10.13 5.28
N GLU A 163 0.45 -10.80 5.72
CA GLU A 163 -0.42 -11.61 4.86
C GLU A 163 -1.10 -10.75 3.78
N CYS A 164 -1.58 -9.55 4.16
CA CYS A 164 -2.13 -8.57 3.23
C CYS A 164 -1.13 -8.16 2.13
N ILE A 165 0.12 -7.87 2.52
CA ILE A 165 1.15 -7.47 1.55
C ILE A 165 1.57 -8.65 0.66
N CYS A 166 1.68 -9.86 1.22
CA CYS A 166 1.94 -11.08 0.47
C CYS A 166 0.83 -11.36 -0.57
N LEU A 167 -0.44 -11.19 -0.19
CA LEU A 167 -1.59 -11.34 -1.08
C LEU A 167 -1.53 -10.35 -2.25
N VAL A 168 -1.19 -9.09 -1.98
CA VAL A 168 -1.01 -8.07 -3.03
C VAL A 168 0.16 -8.41 -3.95
N ASP A 169 1.32 -8.78 -3.41
CA ASP A 169 2.48 -9.18 -4.23
C ASP A 169 2.11 -10.37 -5.14
N ALA A 170 1.37 -11.35 -4.61
CA ALA A 170 0.89 -12.48 -5.37
C ALA A 170 -0.06 -12.09 -6.50
N LEU A 171 -1.05 -11.24 -6.23
CA LEU A 171 -1.98 -10.72 -7.25
C LEU A 171 -1.22 -10.04 -8.39
N PHE A 172 -0.29 -9.14 -8.06
CA PHE A 172 0.46 -8.40 -9.08
C PHE A 172 1.40 -9.31 -9.88
N ARG A 173 2.08 -10.27 -9.23
CA ARG A 173 2.91 -11.27 -9.93
C ARG A 173 2.07 -12.17 -10.84
N SER A 174 0.86 -12.54 -10.44
CA SER A 174 -0.07 -13.29 -11.29
C SER A 174 -0.54 -12.49 -12.50
N ILE A 175 -0.82 -11.20 -12.32
CA ILE A 175 -1.35 -10.34 -13.40
C ILE A 175 -0.28 -9.93 -14.40
N PHE A 176 0.92 -9.58 -13.92
CA PHE A 176 1.97 -8.99 -14.76
C PHE A 176 3.12 -9.95 -15.08
N GLY A 177 3.14 -11.13 -14.47
CA GLY A 177 4.15 -12.15 -14.70
C GLY A 177 4.27 -12.59 -16.16
N PRO A 178 5.32 -13.36 -16.50
CA PRO A 178 5.40 -13.99 -17.81
C PRO A 178 4.19 -14.90 -18.01
N ALA A 179 3.59 -14.84 -19.20
CA ALA A 179 2.64 -15.86 -19.63
C ALA A 179 3.34 -17.24 -19.57
N ALA A 180 2.59 -18.31 -19.35
CA ALA A 180 3.19 -19.64 -19.41
C ALA A 180 3.95 -19.80 -20.73
N PRO A 181 5.13 -20.45 -20.70
CA PRO A 181 5.76 -20.85 -21.93
C PRO A 181 4.72 -21.70 -22.68
N ALA A 182 4.31 -21.24 -23.86
CA ALA A 182 3.53 -22.07 -24.77
C ALA A 182 4.32 -23.37 -24.89
N ALA A 183 3.72 -24.48 -24.44
CA ALA A 183 4.35 -25.79 -24.50
C ALA A 183 4.86 -25.93 -25.94
N HIS A 184 6.19 -25.92 -26.08
CA HIS A 184 6.83 -25.99 -27.39
C HIS A 184 6.22 -27.18 -28.11
N GLU A 185 5.52 -26.90 -29.20
CA GLU A 185 5.13 -27.92 -30.17
C GLU A 185 6.41 -28.63 -30.60
N LEU A 186 6.62 -29.82 -30.03
CA LEU A 186 7.61 -30.77 -30.53
C LEU A 186 7.03 -31.35 -31.81
N GLY A 187 7.32 -30.67 -32.92
CA GLY A 187 7.28 -31.24 -34.27
C GLY A 187 8.48 -32.15 -34.52
#